data_AF-A0AAV8WK56-F1
#
_entry.id   AF-A0AAV8WK56-F1
#
_cell.length_a   1.000
_cell.length_b   1.000
_cell.length_c   1.000
_cell.angle_alpha   90.00
_cell.angle_beta   90.00
_cell.angle_gamma   90.00
#
_symmetry.space_group_name_H-M   'P 1'
#
loop_
_entity.id
_entity.type
_entity.pdbx_description
1 polymer ?
#
loop_
_entity_poly.entity_id
_entity_poly.type
_entity_poly.pdbx_seq_one_letter_code
_entity_poly.pdbx_strand_id
1 'polypeptide(L)'
;MKYEFEIRAIIGAQQEGDSIYFNYTTTASPSATPTLGSMNQGSTTVNITWNLQSYSENRCPITSLIADGSPNFYDVFPVVDSSLRQPYSMIIRHLRPSTIYLCRIYVVNSAGNSSALAIAIQTQPSDYRSFSINLTDNYSKY
;
A
#
# COMPACT_ATOMS: atom_id res chain seq x y z
N MET A 1 -6.89 15.88 13.09
CA MET A 1 -8.13 15.44 13.78
C MET A 1 -8.26 16.21 15.08
N LYS A 2 -9.45 16.66 15.48
CA LYS A 2 -9.67 17.43 16.71
C LYS A 2 -10.16 16.51 17.82
N TYR A 3 -9.57 16.66 19.00
CA TYR A 3 -9.94 15.94 20.21
C TYR A 3 -10.32 16.95 21.28
N GLU A 4 -11.38 16.62 22.01
CA GLU A 4 -11.83 17.35 23.19
C GLU A 4 -11.59 16.46 24.40
N PHE A 5 -10.92 17.02 25.40
CA PHE A 5 -10.60 16.33 26.63
C PHE A 5 -11.28 17.04 27.78
N GLU A 6 -11.84 16.25 28.68
CA GLU A 6 -12.41 16.67 29.94
C GLU A 6 -11.60 16.04 31.08
N ILE A 7 -10.99 16.87 31.92
CA ILE A 7 -10.25 16.42 33.10
C ILE A 7 -11.08 16.74 34.34
N ARG A 8 -11.29 15.71 35.18
CA ARG A 8 -11.99 15.79 36.47
C ARG A 8 -11.13 15.19 37.58
N ALA A 9 -11.05 15.88 38.71
CA ALA A 9 -10.52 15.30 39.94
C ALA A 9 -11.66 14.59 40.69
N ILE A 10 -11.42 13.36 41.15
CA ILE A 10 -12.38 12.58 41.94
C ILE A 10 -11.72 12.21 43.28
N ILE A 11 -12.35 12.58 44.40
CA ILE A 11 -11.96 12.14 45.74
C ILE A 11 -13.09 11.30 46.34
N GLY A 12 -12.82 10.02 46.60
CA GLY A 12 -13.85 9.08 47.02
C GLY A 12 -14.89 8.88 45.92
N ALA A 13 -16.15 9.22 46.21
CA ALA A 13 -17.28 9.14 45.27
C ALA A 13 -17.72 10.51 44.71
N GLN A 14 -17.02 11.59 45.06
CA GLN A 14 -17.39 12.95 44.65
C GLN A 14 -16.35 13.55 43.72
N GLN A 15 -16.84 14.31 42.74
CA GLN A 15 -15.99 15.18 41.93
C GLN A 15 -15.53 16.36 42.79
N GLU A 16 -14.24 16.64 42.72
CA GLU A 16 -13.63 17.80 43.34
C GLU A 16 -13.43 18.89 42.29
N GLY A 17 -14.04 20.06 42.52
CA GLY A 17 -13.88 21.23 41.69
C GLY A 17 -14.52 21.13 40.29
N ASP A 18 -14.21 22.13 39.47
CA ASP A 18 -14.71 22.25 38.10
C ASP A 18 -13.95 21.32 37.13
N SER A 19 -14.64 20.89 36.08
CA SER A 19 -14.00 20.16 34.98
C SER A 19 -13.18 21.12 34.12
N ILE A 20 -11.98 20.70 33.74
CA ILE A 20 -11.14 21.45 32.80
C ILE A 20 -11.32 20.85 31.42
N TYR A 21 -11.66 21.69 30.45
CA TYR A 21 -11.74 21.31 29.05
C TYR A 21 -10.54 21.85 28.28
N PHE A 22 -9.95 21.02 27.43
CA PHE A 22 -9.00 21.50 26.44
C PHE A 22 -9.14 20.75 25.13
N ASN A 23 -8.74 21.44 24.06
CA ASN A 23 -8.76 20.90 22.71
C ASN A 23 -7.34 20.58 22.27
N TYR A 24 -7.17 19.43 21.62
CA TYR A 24 -5.92 19.06 20.96
C TYR A 24 -6.19 18.76 19.49
N THR A 25 -5.36 19.30 18.60
CA THR A 25 -5.46 19.03 17.16
C THR A 25 -4.23 18.30 16.69
N THR A 26 -4.42 17.12 16.12
CA THR A 26 -3.35 16.42 15.40
C THR A 26 -3.18 17.00 14.01
N THR A 27 -1.95 17.19 13.59
CA THR A 27 -1.61 17.56 12.20
C THR A 27 -1.84 16.37 11.27
N ALA A 28 -2.25 16.67 10.05
CA ALA A 28 -2.31 15.67 8.99
C ALA A 28 -0.87 15.28 8.61
N SER A 29 -0.65 14.00 8.32
CA SER A 29 0.67 13.48 7.95
C SER A 29 0.56 12.58 6.72
N PRO A 30 1.49 12.68 5.75
CA PRO A 30 1.56 11.74 4.64
C PRO A 30 1.61 10.29 5.11
N SER A 31 1.14 9.38 4.25
CA SER A 31 1.19 7.94 4.53
C SER A 31 2.65 7.49 4.65
N ALA A 32 2.89 6.40 5.39
CA ALA A 32 4.13 5.65 5.28
C ALA A 32 4.29 5.08 3.85
N THR A 33 5.54 4.80 3.47
CA THR A 33 5.89 4.11 2.23
C THR A 33 5.12 2.78 2.14
N PRO A 34 4.49 2.44 1.00
CA PRO A 34 3.81 1.16 0.84
C PRO A 34 4.83 0.01 0.85
N THR A 35 4.44 -1.15 1.37
CA THR A 35 5.30 -2.34 1.36
C THR A 35 4.80 -3.38 0.36
N LEU A 36 5.74 -4.05 -0.30
CA LEU A 36 5.42 -5.05 -1.31
C LEU A 36 4.81 -6.30 -0.65
N GLY A 37 3.62 -6.69 -1.07
CA GLY A 37 2.98 -7.94 -0.67
C GLY A 37 3.34 -9.08 -1.62
N SER A 38 2.97 -8.96 -2.90
CA SER A 38 3.28 -9.96 -3.93
C SER A 38 3.44 -9.31 -5.30
N MET A 39 4.20 -9.93 -6.19
CA MET A 39 4.39 -9.48 -7.57
C MET A 39 4.31 -10.66 -8.53
N ASN A 40 3.44 -10.57 -9.52
CA ASN A 40 3.28 -11.54 -10.59
C ASN A 40 3.54 -10.86 -11.93
N GLN A 41 4.67 -11.23 -12.56
CA GLN A 41 5.14 -10.64 -13.81
C GLN A 41 4.62 -11.45 -14.99
N GLY A 42 4.00 -10.76 -15.96
CA GLY A 42 3.69 -11.30 -17.29
C GLY A 42 4.57 -10.66 -18.36
N SER A 43 4.28 -10.94 -19.61
CA SER A 43 5.04 -10.39 -20.75
C SER A 43 4.73 -8.91 -21.03
N THR A 44 3.49 -8.47 -20.82
CA THR A 44 3.06 -7.09 -21.09
C THR A 44 2.34 -6.43 -19.92
N THR A 45 2.23 -7.14 -18.79
CA THR A 45 1.52 -6.69 -17.60
C THR A 45 2.24 -7.18 -16.36
N VAL A 46 2.15 -6.44 -15.26
CA VAL A 46 2.59 -6.91 -13.94
C VAL A 46 1.47 -6.62 -12.93
N ASN A 47 1.05 -7.65 -12.20
CA ASN A 47 0.10 -7.53 -11.09
C ASN A 47 0.86 -7.47 -9.77
N ILE A 48 0.64 -6.42 -8.99
CA ILE A 48 1.36 -6.16 -7.75
C ILE A 48 0.35 -5.90 -6.64
N THR A 49 0.52 -6.59 -5.51
CA THR A 49 -0.24 -6.34 -4.29
C THR A 49 0.64 -5.56 -3.32
N TRP A 50 0.08 -4.51 -2.74
CA TRP A 50 0.73 -3.59 -1.81
C TRP A 50 0.02 -3.60 -0.47
N ASN A 51 0.79 -3.63 0.61
CA ASN A 51 0.26 -3.35 1.94
C ASN A 51 0.39 -1.85 2.20
N LEU A 52 -0.73 -1.24 2.56
CA LEU A 52 -0.82 0.18 2.90
C LEU A 52 -0.69 0.36 4.41
N GLN A 53 -0.31 1.56 4.84
CA GLN A 53 -0.23 1.88 6.27
C GLN A 53 -1.57 1.67 6.96
N SER A 54 -1.58 1.07 8.15
CA SER A 54 -2.82 0.78 8.86
C SER A 54 -3.61 2.05 9.20
N TYR A 55 -4.93 1.94 9.26
CA TYR A 55 -5.80 3.07 9.61
C TYR A 55 -5.58 3.56 11.05
N SER A 56 -5.22 2.66 11.97
CA SER A 56 -4.90 3.00 13.36
C SER A 56 -3.68 3.89 13.51
N GLU A 57 -2.70 3.75 12.63
CA GLU A 57 -1.47 4.55 12.64
C GLU A 57 -1.65 5.90 11.94
N ASN A 58 -2.42 5.92 10.85
CA ASN A 58 -2.68 7.15 10.10
C ASN A 58 -4.11 7.17 9.58
N ARG A 59 -4.94 8.08 10.12
CA ARG A 59 -6.35 8.22 9.75
C ARG A 59 -6.59 9.18 8.57
N CYS A 60 -5.53 9.73 7.96
CA CYS A 60 -5.66 10.54 6.76
C CYS A 60 -6.13 9.64 5.60
N PRO A 61 -7.25 9.96 4.93
CA PRO A 61 -7.79 9.13 3.86
C PRO A 61 -6.79 8.93 2.72
N ILE A 62 -6.51 7.68 2.38
CA ILE A 62 -5.70 7.34 1.19
C ILE A 62 -6.56 7.53 -0.06
N THR A 63 -6.05 8.26 -1.04
CA THR A 63 -6.78 8.58 -2.27
C THR A 63 -6.27 7.81 -3.47
N SER A 64 -4.97 7.51 -3.52
CA SER A 64 -4.38 6.78 -4.63
C SER A 64 -3.04 6.13 -4.29
N LEU A 65 -2.70 5.13 -5.10
CA LEU A 65 -1.36 4.56 -5.20
C LEU A 65 -0.81 4.91 -6.60
N ILE A 66 0.43 5.38 -6.68
CA ILE A 66 1.05 5.82 -7.93
C ILE A 66 2.16 4.87 -8.31
N ALA A 67 2.22 4.49 -9.59
CA ALA A 67 3.34 3.80 -10.18
C ALA A 67 4.03 4.68 -11.22
N ASP A 68 5.18 5.24 -10.86
CA ASP A 68 5.97 6.10 -11.72
C ASP A 68 7.15 5.32 -12.31
N GLY A 69 7.02 4.93 -13.58
CA GLY A 69 8.05 4.27 -14.38
C GLY A 69 8.61 5.17 -15.48
N SER A 70 8.57 6.49 -15.26
CA SER A 70 8.92 7.49 -16.28
C SER A 70 10.30 7.23 -16.92
N PRO A 71 10.43 7.45 -18.24
CA PRO A 71 9.43 8.01 -19.15
C PRO A 71 8.42 6.98 -19.72
N ASN A 72 8.47 5.71 -19.29
CA ASN A 72 7.71 4.64 -19.94
C ASN A 72 6.22 4.65 -19.59
N PHE A 73 5.89 4.91 -18.33
CA PHE A 73 4.51 4.98 -17.85
C PHE A 73 4.43 5.81 -16.56
N TYR A 74 3.24 6.34 -16.31
CA TYR A 74 2.85 7.00 -15.07
C TYR A 74 1.40 6.64 -14.79
N ASP A 75 1.19 5.65 -13.92
CA ASP A 75 -0.14 5.11 -13.63
C ASP A 75 -0.64 5.57 -12.27
N VAL A 76 -1.90 6.01 -12.23
CA VAL A 76 -2.61 6.43 -11.02
C VAL A 76 -3.68 5.41 -10.71
N PHE A 77 -3.60 4.77 -9.55
CA PHE A 77 -4.58 3.78 -9.09
C PHE A 77 -5.43 4.39 -7.97
N PRO A 78 -6.70 4.75 -8.21
CA PRO A 78 -7.59 5.28 -7.18
C PRO A 78 -7.83 4.26 -6.08
N VAL A 79 -7.78 4.70 -4.83
CA VAL A 79 -8.05 3.88 -3.65
C VAL A 79 -9.32 4.38 -2.98
N VAL A 80 -10.26 3.48 -2.72
CA VAL A 80 -11.39 3.76 -1.82
C VAL A 80 -10.93 3.38 -0.41
N ASP A 81 -10.54 4.36 0.38
CA ASP A 81 -10.02 4.10 1.72
C ASP A 81 -11.09 3.46 2.63
N SER A 82 -10.65 2.59 3.52
CA SER A 82 -11.51 1.95 4.52
C SER A 82 -10.73 1.75 5.80
N SER A 83 -11.41 1.62 6.94
CA SER A 83 -10.74 1.38 8.22
C SER A 83 -9.97 0.05 8.28
N LEU A 84 -10.26 -0.90 7.39
CA LEU A 84 -9.58 -2.19 7.31
C LEU A 84 -8.23 -2.12 6.55
N ARG A 85 -8.08 -1.18 5.59
CA ARG A 85 -6.91 -1.05 4.69
C ARG A 85 -6.29 -2.39 4.29
N GLN A 86 -7.09 -3.24 3.65
CA GLN A 86 -6.65 -4.52 3.11
C GLN A 86 -5.55 -4.32 2.05
N PRO A 87 -4.74 -5.36 1.76
CA PRO A 87 -3.77 -5.30 0.68
C PRO A 87 -4.41 -4.87 -0.63
N TYR A 88 -3.79 -3.91 -1.32
CA TYR A 88 -4.30 -3.30 -2.54
C TYR A 88 -3.60 -3.87 -3.77
N SER A 89 -4.36 -4.44 -4.70
CA SER A 89 -3.83 -4.97 -5.95
C SER A 89 -3.92 -3.95 -7.09
N MET A 90 -2.81 -3.74 -7.78
CA MET A 90 -2.70 -2.90 -8.96
C MET A 90 -2.13 -3.70 -10.14
N ILE A 91 -2.55 -3.35 -11.36
CA ILE A 91 -2.03 -3.97 -12.58
C ILE A 91 -1.45 -2.88 -13.47
N ILE A 92 -0.11 -2.89 -13.62
CA ILE A 92 0.58 -2.07 -14.61
C ILE A 92 0.46 -2.79 -15.96
N ARG A 93 0.07 -2.06 -17.01
CA ARG A 93 -0.23 -2.61 -18.34
C ARG A 93 0.65 -1.98 -19.41
N HIS A 94 0.53 -2.49 -20.65
CA HIS A 94 1.19 -1.96 -21.84
C HIS A 94 2.72 -1.93 -21.75
N LEU A 95 3.28 -2.86 -20.98
CA LEU A 95 4.72 -3.06 -20.90
C LEU A 95 5.22 -3.84 -22.12
N ARG A 96 6.50 -3.68 -22.43
CA ARG A 96 7.18 -4.45 -23.47
C ARG A 96 7.68 -5.77 -22.86
N PRO A 97 7.56 -6.91 -23.57
CA PRO A 97 8.17 -8.17 -23.15
C PRO A 97 9.68 -8.08 -22.97
N SER A 98 10.24 -8.97 -22.15
CA SER A 98 11.68 -9.07 -21.90
C SER A 98 12.37 -7.73 -21.56
N THR A 99 11.70 -6.86 -20.82
CA THR A 99 12.16 -5.50 -20.52
C THR A 99 12.20 -5.27 -19.01
N ILE A 100 13.25 -4.58 -18.54
CA ILE A 100 13.39 -4.14 -17.15
C ILE A 100 12.92 -2.69 -17.03
N TYR A 101 12.05 -2.44 -16.07
CA TYR A 101 11.55 -1.12 -15.71
C TYR A 101 11.98 -0.80 -14.28
N LEU A 102 12.54 0.39 -14.06
CA LEU A 102 12.68 0.95 -12.72
C LEU A 102 11.42 1.75 -12.41
N CYS A 103 10.76 1.43 -11.31
CA CYS A 103 9.49 2.02 -10.94
C CYS A 103 9.51 2.54 -9.50
N ARG A 104 8.95 3.72 -9.26
CA ARG A 104 8.77 4.32 -7.94
C ARG A 104 7.30 4.23 -7.55
N ILE A 105 7.03 3.58 -6.43
CA ILE A 105 5.68 3.38 -5.90
C ILE A 105 5.48 4.22 -4.65
N TYR A 106 4.46 5.06 -4.62
CA TYR A 106 4.13 5.88 -3.46
C TYR A 106 2.62 6.03 -3.29
N VAL A 107 2.21 6.29 -2.05
CA VAL A 107 0.82 6.49 -1.65
C VAL A 107 0.54 7.98 -1.61
N VAL A 108 -0.64 8.38 -2.06
CA VAL A 108 -1.19 9.72 -1.87
C VAL A 108 -2.34 9.63 -0.87
N ASN A 109 -2.30 10.47 0.14
CA ASN A 109 -3.40 10.66 1.07
C ASN A 109 -3.77 12.15 1.15
N SER A 110 -4.77 12.49 1.96
CA SER A 110 -5.21 13.89 2.15
C SER A 110 -4.12 14.84 2.67
N ALA A 111 -2.99 14.34 3.16
CA ALA A 111 -1.87 15.13 3.65
C ALA A 111 -0.71 15.25 2.65
N GLY A 112 -0.73 14.49 1.55
CA GLY A 112 0.28 14.51 0.50
C GLY A 112 0.82 13.13 0.17
N ASN A 113 2.04 13.11 -0.38
CA ASN A 113 2.69 11.90 -0.89
C ASN A 113 3.57 11.26 0.19
N SER A 114 3.54 9.93 0.27
CA SER A 114 4.54 9.18 1.02
C SER A 114 5.92 9.29 0.38
N SER A 115 6.94 8.87 1.11
CA SER A 115 8.19 8.44 0.47
C SER A 115 7.90 7.31 -0.53
N ALA A 116 8.71 7.22 -1.59
CA ALA A 116 8.55 6.21 -2.63
C ALA A 116 9.41 4.97 -2.37
N LEU A 117 8.85 3.78 -2.66
CA LEU A 117 9.61 2.55 -2.79
C LEU A 117 10.05 2.38 -4.24
N ALA A 118 11.35 2.27 -4.48
CA ALA A 118 11.88 1.93 -5.79
C ALA A 118 11.94 0.41 -5.97
N ILE A 119 11.39 -0.10 -7.06
CA ILE A 119 11.42 -1.51 -7.44
C ILE A 119 11.87 -1.67 -8.90
N ALA A 120 12.54 -2.79 -9.19
CA ALA A 120 12.81 -3.21 -10.56
C ALA A 120 11.78 -4.26 -10.97
N ILE A 121 11.16 -4.07 -12.13
CA ILE A 121 10.17 -4.98 -12.69
C ILE A 121 10.74 -5.55 -13.98
N GLN A 122 10.84 -6.86 -14.11
CA GLN A 122 11.24 -7.53 -15.34
C GLN A 122 10.03 -8.23 -15.95
N THR A 123 9.67 -7.87 -17.17
CA THR A 123 8.61 -8.59 -17.89
C THR A 123 9.14 -9.88 -18.48
N GLN A 124 8.26 -10.87 -18.59
CA GLN A 124 8.57 -12.15 -19.21
C GLN A 124 8.71 -12.02 -20.73
N PRO A 125 9.35 -12.99 -21.40
CA PRO A 125 9.28 -13.11 -22.86
C PRO A 125 7.84 -13.31 -23.35
N SER A 126 7.55 -12.92 -24.59
CA SER A 126 6.22 -13.07 -25.22
C SER A 126 5.74 -14.53 -25.26
N ASP A 127 6.68 -15.47 -25.32
CA ASP A 127 6.41 -16.88 -25.59
C ASP A 127 6.49 -17.74 -24.31
N TYR A 128 6.41 -17.12 -23.13
CA TYR A 128 6.51 -17.82 -21.86
C TYR A 128 5.33 -18.79 -21.67
N ARG A 129 5.56 -20.09 -21.90
CA ARG A 129 4.64 -21.17 -21.53
C ARG A 129 5.08 -21.73 -20.19
N SER A 130 4.18 -21.75 -19.21
CA SER A 130 4.41 -22.45 -17.94
C SER A 130 4.57 -23.95 -18.21
N PHE A 131 5.80 -24.45 -18.19
CA PHE A 131 6.06 -25.88 -18.21
C PHE A 131 5.80 -26.45 -16.82
N SER A 132 4.72 -27.22 -16.69
CA SER A 132 4.49 -28.05 -15.49
C SER A 132 5.22 -29.38 -15.71
N ILE A 133 6.31 -29.61 -14.99
CA ILE A 133 6.95 -30.93 -14.95
C ILE A 133 6.22 -31.74 -13.86
N ASN A 134 5.44 -32.76 -14.27
CA ASN A 134 4.97 -33.77 -13.34
C ASN A 134 6.16 -34.67 -12.95
N LEU A 135 6.64 -34.54 -11.72
CA LEU A 135 7.77 -35.35 -11.20
C LEU A 135 7.36 -36.76 -10.76
N THR A 136 6.14 -37.22 -11.08
CA THR A 136 5.62 -38.54 -10.69
C THR A 136 5.98 -39.69 -11.64
N ASP A 137 6.58 -39.43 -12.81
CA ASP A 137 6.83 -40.47 -13.82
C ASP A 137 8.17 -41.21 -13.69
N ASN A 138 8.95 -41.01 -12.62
CA ASN A 138 10.31 -41.57 -12.51
C ASN A 138 10.58 -42.49 -11.30
N TYR A 139 9.64 -43.34 -10.90
CA TYR A 139 9.97 -44.51 -10.08
C TYR A 139 9.20 -45.76 -10.51
N SER A 140 9.56 -46.33 -11.67
CA SER A 140 9.20 -47.72 -12.02
C SER A 140 10.19 -48.27 -13.05
N LYS A 141 11.34 -48.74 -12.55
CA LYS A 141 12.19 -49.82 -13.08
C LYS A 141 13.62 -49.62 -12.59
N TYR A 142 13.97 -50.25 -11.47
CA TYR A 142 15.15 -51.11 -11.31
C TYR A 142 14.86 -52.08 -10.19
#